data_AF-A0A7Y1Z8I4-F1
#
_entry.id   AF-A0A7Y1Z8I4-F1
#
_cell.length_a   1.000
_cell.length_b   1.000
_cell.length_c   1.000
_cell.angle_alpha   90.00
_cell.angle_beta   90.00
_cell.angle_gamma   90.00
#
_symmetry.space_group_name_H-M   'P 1'
#
loop_
_entity.id
_entity.type
_entity.pdbx_description
1 polymer ?
#
loop_
_entity_poly.entity_id
_entity_poly.type
_entity_poly.pdbx_seq_one_letter_code
_entity_poly.pdbx_strand_id
1 'polypeptide(L)'
;MTLKQILEQYTEIIDNFQERFFSSIVDKIEKNVLKSFTDFIDNFSSKDGFFNSRKSNERTFLSIDKALKKSWKESGIIDEVTELIREFDLAEKLSKEFYRRTLKAAEMKDLTELFKKLRPQKAQIIDRITKNIIDFDGVSTHVFADLRNEVYNAIIFNSSVSDLKDRLRDQILTKITDNKVTRSKLLRYTHQIANDSLLQYQRTIHQSTANEFDLGGFMFVQSLIKTSRQSCIYMVTGTGPVKDLAIRSGVYRTKDIPKIVQLLKGSNGWNPATTAENYLVMANGYNCRGTLIPIRLTDDDIENDELKSI
;
A
#
# COMPACT_ATOMS: atom_id res chain seq x y z
N MET A 1 13.85 -6.26 23.41
CA MET A 1 12.94 -6.90 22.45
C MET A 1 13.67 -8.09 21.82
N THR A 2 13.06 -9.27 21.74
CA THR A 2 13.67 -10.45 21.10
C THR A 2 13.54 -10.36 19.58
N LEU A 3 14.28 -11.20 18.81
CA LEU A 3 14.10 -11.28 17.36
C LEU A 3 12.66 -11.68 16.99
N LYS A 4 12.07 -12.62 17.75
CA LYS A 4 10.68 -13.02 17.57
C LYS A 4 9.72 -11.82 17.71
N GLN A 5 9.89 -11.02 18.77
CA GLN A 5 9.08 -9.82 19.00
C GLN A 5 9.25 -8.77 17.89
N ILE A 6 10.45 -8.63 17.31
CA ILE A 6 10.67 -7.73 16.16
C ILE A 6 9.88 -8.22 14.94
N LEU A 7 9.95 -9.52 14.64
CA LEU A 7 9.24 -10.13 13.51
C LEU A 7 7.71 -10.10 13.69
N GLU A 8 7.23 -10.29 14.92
CA GLU A 8 5.82 -10.10 15.29
C GLU A 8 5.40 -8.64 15.06
N GLN A 9 6.18 -7.66 15.53
CA GLN A 9 5.86 -6.25 15.30
C GLN A 9 5.89 -5.85 13.82
N TYR A 10 6.79 -6.42 13.01
CA TYR A 10 6.72 -6.22 11.56
C TYR A 10 5.42 -6.73 10.96
N THR A 11 5.00 -7.91 11.40
CA THR A 11 3.75 -8.52 10.96
C THR A 11 2.56 -7.67 11.39
N GLU A 12 2.58 -7.14 12.61
CA GLU A 12 1.58 -6.21 13.13
C GLU A 12 1.54 -4.89 12.33
N ILE A 13 2.69 -4.31 11.96
CA ILE A 13 2.70 -3.12 11.09
C ILE A 13 2.02 -3.46 9.77
N ILE A 14 2.41 -4.56 9.13
CA ILE A 14 1.86 -4.95 7.81
C ILE A 14 0.35 -5.19 7.90
N ASP A 15 -0.11 -5.87 8.94
CA ASP A 15 -1.49 -6.33 9.05
C ASP A 15 -2.39 -5.24 9.65
N ASN A 16 -2.02 -4.69 10.81
CA ASN A 16 -2.85 -3.74 11.56
C ASN A 16 -2.85 -2.35 10.93
N PHE A 17 -1.75 -1.88 10.33
CA PHE A 17 -1.78 -0.59 9.65
C PHE A 17 -2.74 -0.62 8.47
N GLN A 18 -2.68 -1.67 7.63
CA GLN A 18 -3.57 -1.80 6.48
C GLN A 18 -5.02 -1.79 6.93
N GLU A 19 -5.36 -2.57 7.95
CA GLU A 19 -6.73 -2.66 8.45
C GLU A 19 -7.20 -1.35 9.07
N ARG A 20 -6.37 -0.68 9.89
CA ARG A 20 -6.70 0.63 10.47
C ARG A 20 -6.90 1.69 9.38
N PHE A 21 -5.94 1.85 8.47
CA PHE A 21 -6.02 2.84 7.39
C PHE A 21 -7.23 2.56 6.48
N PHE A 22 -7.45 1.30 6.11
CA PHE A 22 -8.62 0.88 5.33
C PHE A 22 -9.94 1.22 6.03
N SER A 23 -10.03 0.93 7.32
CA SER A 23 -11.25 1.18 8.11
C SER A 23 -11.49 2.67 8.25
N SER A 24 -10.46 3.48 8.52
CA SER A 24 -10.58 4.95 8.55
C SER A 24 -11.09 5.53 7.23
N ILE A 25 -10.67 4.96 6.09
CA ILE A 25 -11.17 5.40 4.78
C ILE A 25 -12.67 5.14 4.65
N VAL A 26 -13.10 3.90 4.91
CA VAL A 26 -14.50 3.47 4.76
C VAL A 26 -15.42 4.13 5.79
N ASP A 27 -14.99 4.16 7.05
CA ASP A 27 -15.86 4.52 8.16
C ASP A 27 -16.00 6.02 8.37
N LYS A 28 -15.00 6.80 7.96
CA LYS A 28 -14.92 8.25 8.19
C LYS A 28 -14.77 9.03 6.90
N ILE A 29 -13.70 8.79 6.14
CA ILE A 29 -13.31 9.67 5.03
C ILE A 29 -14.33 9.62 3.88
N GLU A 30 -14.73 8.44 3.41
CA GLU A 30 -15.73 8.29 2.34
C GLU A 30 -17.06 8.96 2.73
N LYS A 31 -17.52 8.75 3.98
CA LYS A 31 -18.77 9.32 4.48
C LYS A 31 -18.70 10.84 4.60
N ASN A 32 -17.58 11.38 5.08
CA ASN A 32 -17.37 12.83 5.18
C ASN A 32 -17.30 13.49 3.80
N VAL A 33 -16.59 12.88 2.85
CA VAL A 33 -16.53 13.33 1.46
C VAL A 33 -17.93 13.31 0.85
N LEU A 34 -18.67 12.20 0.99
CA LEU A 34 -20.03 12.08 0.48
C LEU A 34 -20.93 13.16 1.07
N LYS A 35 -20.97 13.29 2.40
CA LYS A 35 -21.82 14.28 3.10
C LYS A 35 -21.52 15.69 2.61
N SER A 36 -20.26 16.13 2.70
CA SER A 36 -19.87 17.48 2.31
C SER A 36 -20.15 17.74 0.82
N PHE A 37 -19.97 16.73 -0.03
CA PHE A 37 -20.25 16.87 -1.45
C PHE A 37 -21.76 16.90 -1.74
N THR A 38 -22.58 16.09 -1.08
CA THR A 38 -24.04 16.15 -1.23
C THR A 38 -24.62 17.46 -0.68
N ASP A 39 -24.05 18.00 0.41
CA ASP A 39 -24.41 19.32 0.94
C ASP A 39 -24.07 20.42 -0.09
N PHE A 40 -23.00 20.25 -0.88
CA PHE A 40 -22.70 21.14 -2.01
C PHE A 40 -23.73 21.00 -3.13
N ILE A 41 -24.16 19.77 -3.47
CA ILE A 41 -25.20 19.52 -4.49
C ILE A 41 -26.53 20.20 -4.12
N ASP A 42 -26.85 20.36 -2.84
CA ASP A 42 -28.07 21.04 -2.41
C ASP A 42 -28.11 22.55 -2.72
N ASN A 43 -26.97 23.14 -3.08
CA ASN A 43 -26.91 24.54 -3.51
C ASN A 43 -27.27 24.75 -4.99
N PHE A 44 -27.48 23.67 -5.75
CA PHE A 44 -27.96 23.78 -7.11
C PHE A 44 -29.44 24.11 -7.13
N SER A 45 -29.84 25.01 -8.03
CA SER A 45 -31.24 25.31 -8.29
C SER A 45 -31.93 24.08 -8.88
N SER A 46 -33.02 23.67 -8.25
CA SER A 46 -33.90 22.60 -8.74
C SER A 46 -35.35 23.12 -8.86
N LYS A 47 -36.15 22.43 -9.68
CA LYS A 47 -37.60 22.63 -9.77
C LYS A 47 -38.24 21.25 -9.71
N ASP A 48 -39.21 21.08 -8.80
CA ASP A 48 -39.94 19.82 -8.61
C ASP A 48 -39.01 18.60 -8.38
N GLY A 49 -37.84 18.82 -7.75
CA GLY A 49 -36.84 17.79 -7.49
C GLY A 49 -35.86 17.48 -8.63
N PHE A 50 -35.95 18.19 -9.75
CA PHE A 50 -35.07 18.02 -10.91
C PHE A 50 -34.13 19.23 -11.07
N PHE A 51 -32.90 18.98 -11.54
CA PHE A 51 -32.03 20.08 -11.94
C PHE A 51 -32.65 20.90 -13.07
N ASN A 52 -32.31 22.19 -13.12
CA ASN A 52 -32.62 23.04 -14.26
C ASN A 52 -31.31 23.54 -14.91
N SER A 53 -31.31 23.73 -16.22
CA SER A 53 -30.14 24.19 -17.00
C SER A 53 -29.90 25.71 -16.93
N ARG A 54 -30.22 26.35 -15.79
CA ARG A 54 -30.06 27.81 -15.62
C ARG A 54 -28.59 28.21 -15.46
N LYS A 55 -28.26 29.45 -15.83
CA LYS A 55 -26.95 30.09 -15.58
C LYS A 55 -26.51 30.03 -14.10
N SER A 56 -27.44 29.92 -13.15
CA SER A 56 -27.11 29.74 -11.73
C SER A 56 -26.40 28.42 -11.49
N ASN A 57 -26.88 27.31 -12.08
CA ASN A 57 -26.27 25.99 -11.93
C ASN A 57 -24.93 25.88 -12.64
N GLU A 58 -24.74 26.57 -13.77
CA GLU A 58 -23.44 26.71 -14.41
C GLU A 58 -22.42 27.36 -13.46
N ARG A 59 -22.78 28.47 -12.82
CA ARG A 59 -21.92 29.15 -11.83
C ARG A 59 -21.62 28.28 -10.61
N THR A 60 -22.60 27.57 -10.09
CA THR A 60 -22.40 26.61 -9.00
C THR A 60 -21.45 25.50 -9.45
N PHE A 61 -21.65 24.94 -10.64
CA PHE A 61 -20.80 23.90 -11.21
C PHE A 61 -19.34 24.34 -11.38
N LEU A 62 -19.06 25.60 -11.77
CA LEU A 62 -17.70 26.14 -11.82
C LEU A 62 -16.97 26.09 -10.46
N SER A 63 -17.71 25.98 -9.35
CA SER A 63 -17.14 25.83 -8.00
C SER A 63 -16.98 24.38 -7.53
N ILE A 64 -17.26 23.39 -8.39
CA ILE A 64 -17.26 21.96 -8.02
C ILE A 64 -15.89 21.48 -7.52
N ASP A 65 -14.80 21.90 -8.16
CA ASP A 65 -13.44 21.54 -7.73
C ASP A 65 -13.10 22.14 -6.37
N LYS A 66 -13.56 23.38 -6.11
CA LYS A 66 -13.40 24.00 -4.80
C LYS A 66 -14.17 23.23 -3.72
N ALA A 67 -15.39 22.78 -4.04
CA ALA A 67 -16.21 21.99 -3.12
C ALA A 67 -15.58 20.61 -2.85
N LEU A 68 -15.17 19.88 -3.89
CA LEU A 68 -14.49 18.59 -3.76
C LEU A 68 -13.18 18.72 -2.99
N LYS A 69 -12.38 19.77 -3.27
CA LYS A 69 -11.14 20.05 -2.54
C LYS A 69 -11.39 20.33 -1.06
N LYS A 70 -12.44 21.07 -0.74
CA LYS A 70 -12.86 21.31 0.65
C LYS A 70 -13.28 19.99 1.32
N SER A 71 -14.19 19.24 0.70
CA SER A 71 -14.65 17.92 1.18
C SER A 71 -13.47 16.97 1.42
N TRP A 72 -12.48 16.98 0.53
CA TRP A 72 -11.28 16.15 0.67
C TRP A 72 -10.43 16.54 1.87
N LYS A 73 -10.11 17.84 2.00
CA LYS A 73 -9.29 18.34 3.12
C LYS A 73 -9.97 18.13 4.48
N GLU A 74 -11.28 18.33 4.56
CA GLU A 74 -12.07 18.20 5.79
C GLU A 74 -12.46 16.75 6.11
N SER A 75 -12.15 15.79 5.21
CA SER A 75 -12.51 14.38 5.40
C SER A 75 -11.79 13.71 6.58
N GLY A 76 -10.65 14.26 6.99
CA GLY A 76 -9.71 13.65 7.95
C GLY A 76 -8.56 12.89 7.30
N ILE A 77 -8.43 12.89 5.97
CA ILE A 77 -7.33 12.19 5.27
C ILE A 77 -5.93 12.65 5.71
N ILE A 78 -5.76 13.95 6.02
CA ILE A 78 -4.46 14.48 6.44
C ILE A 78 -3.99 13.81 7.74
N ASP A 79 -4.92 13.56 8.67
CA ASP A 79 -4.62 12.88 9.93
C ASP A 79 -4.21 11.42 9.66
N GLU A 80 -4.94 10.71 8.81
CA GLU A 80 -4.63 9.31 8.47
C GLU A 80 -3.29 9.17 7.73
N VAL A 81 -2.96 10.12 6.84
CA VAL A 81 -1.64 10.15 6.18
C VAL A 81 -0.54 10.50 7.18
N THR A 82 -0.81 11.33 8.18
CA THR A 82 0.14 11.63 9.25
C THR A 82 0.43 10.38 10.09
N GLU A 83 -0.60 9.59 10.43
CA GLU A 83 -0.40 8.29 11.09
C GLU A 83 0.38 7.31 10.21
N LEU A 84 0.07 7.22 8.91
CA LEU A 84 0.86 6.44 7.95
C LEU A 84 2.34 6.84 7.98
N ILE A 85 2.66 8.14 8.01
CA ILE A 85 4.05 8.61 8.05
C ILE A 85 4.78 8.11 9.31
N ARG A 86 4.09 8.01 10.46
CA ARG A 86 4.67 7.45 11.70
C ARG A 86 5.01 5.97 11.57
N GLU A 87 4.26 5.22 10.77
CA GLU A 87 4.57 3.81 10.50
C GLU A 87 5.89 3.65 9.73
N PHE A 88 6.32 4.64 8.94
CA PHE A 88 7.65 4.63 8.32
C PHE A 88 8.76 4.74 9.38
N ASP A 89 8.58 5.56 10.42
CA ASP A 89 9.52 5.67 11.53
C ASP A 89 9.60 4.37 12.32
N LEU A 90 8.46 3.72 12.55
CA LEU A 90 8.40 2.45 13.25
C LEU A 90 9.05 1.33 12.43
N ALA A 91 8.76 1.22 11.13
CA ALA A 91 9.38 0.24 10.24
C ALA A 91 10.91 0.43 10.20
N GLU A 92 11.40 1.67 10.10
CA GLU A 92 12.83 1.97 10.15
C GLU A 92 13.47 1.58 11.49
N LYS A 93 12.79 1.90 12.61
CA LYS A 93 13.25 1.52 13.96
C LYS A 93 13.36 0.01 14.12
N LEU A 94 12.36 -0.74 13.67
CA LEU A 94 12.36 -2.20 13.72
C LEU A 94 13.48 -2.78 12.85
N SER A 95 13.69 -2.25 11.64
CA SER A 95 14.80 -2.66 10.76
C SER A 95 16.14 -2.45 11.41
N LYS A 96 16.34 -1.28 12.02
CA LYS A 96 17.59 -0.99 12.69
C LYS A 96 17.82 -1.91 13.89
N GLU A 97 16.79 -2.18 14.67
CA GLU A 97 16.87 -3.07 15.84
C GLU A 97 17.09 -4.53 15.45
N PHE A 98 16.47 -4.98 14.36
CA PHE A 98 16.73 -6.31 13.78
C PHE A 98 18.22 -6.45 13.45
N TYR A 99 18.77 -5.53 12.66
CA TYR A 99 20.16 -5.63 12.20
C TYR A 99 21.19 -5.41 13.30
N ARG A 100 20.89 -4.59 14.32
CA ARG A 100 21.75 -4.49 15.52
C ARG A 100 21.95 -5.82 16.25
N ARG A 101 20.99 -6.74 16.11
CA ARG A 101 21.02 -8.05 16.78
C ARG A 101 21.59 -9.16 15.91
N THR A 102 21.52 -9.01 14.59
CA THR A 102 21.93 -10.06 13.64
C THR A 102 23.29 -9.77 12.99
N LEU A 103 23.73 -8.52 12.97
CA LEU A 103 25.05 -8.13 12.50
C LEU A 103 26.08 -8.15 13.63
N LYS A 104 27.35 -8.25 13.25
CA LYS A 104 28.52 -8.25 14.14
C LYS A 104 28.73 -6.85 14.71
N ALA A 105 29.35 -6.78 15.90
CA ALA A 105 29.64 -5.50 16.57
C ALA A 105 30.47 -4.53 15.70
N ALA A 106 31.40 -5.05 14.88
CA ALA A 106 32.22 -4.26 13.97
C ALA A 106 31.41 -3.54 12.88
N GLU A 107 30.21 -4.05 12.53
CA GLU A 107 29.35 -3.53 11.44
C GLU A 107 28.42 -2.39 11.91
N MET A 108 28.37 -2.09 13.22
CA MET A 108 27.40 -1.16 13.81
C MET A 108 27.56 0.31 13.35
N LYS A 109 28.80 0.71 13.05
CA LYS A 109 29.10 2.05 12.53
C LYS A 109 28.51 2.20 11.12
N ASP A 110 28.78 1.25 10.25
CA ASP A 110 28.32 1.26 8.86
C ASP A 110 26.81 1.14 8.78
N LEU A 111 26.18 0.35 9.67
CA LEU A 111 24.73 0.27 9.80
C LEU A 111 24.13 1.64 10.14
N THR A 112 24.78 2.40 11.03
CA THR A 112 24.31 3.75 11.39
C THR A 112 24.44 4.72 10.23
N GLU A 113 25.51 4.65 9.45
CA GLU A 113 25.71 5.49 8.26
C GLU A 113 24.74 5.13 7.13
N LEU A 114 24.49 3.83 6.90
CA LEU A 114 23.50 3.36 5.94
C LEU A 114 22.12 3.98 6.19
N PHE A 115 21.62 3.92 7.43
CA PHE A 115 20.31 4.49 7.77
C PHE A 115 20.26 6.02 7.61
N LYS A 116 21.39 6.72 7.80
CA LYS A 116 21.46 8.16 7.48
C LYS A 116 21.34 8.41 5.98
N LYS A 117 22.01 7.60 5.16
CA LYS A 117 21.96 7.68 3.68
C LYS A 117 20.55 7.40 3.12
N LEU A 118 19.72 6.65 3.84
CA LEU A 118 18.34 6.33 3.40
C LEU A 118 17.31 7.43 3.72
N ARG A 119 17.65 8.44 4.54
CA ARG A 119 16.72 9.53 4.89
C ARG A 119 16.19 10.32 3.70
N PRO A 120 17.00 10.72 2.69
CA PRO A 120 16.48 11.40 1.51
C PRO A 120 15.46 10.55 0.74
N GLN A 121 15.68 9.24 0.66
CA GLN A 121 14.75 8.33 0.01
C GLN A 121 13.41 8.26 0.75
N LYS A 122 13.44 8.17 2.09
CA LYS A 122 12.23 8.26 2.91
C LYS A 122 11.46 9.56 2.64
N ALA A 123 12.17 10.69 2.62
CA ALA A 123 11.57 12.00 2.36
C ALA A 123 10.92 12.07 0.98
N GLN A 124 11.56 11.50 -0.06
CA GLN A 124 10.98 11.41 -1.40
C GLN A 124 9.71 10.56 -1.45
N ILE A 125 9.67 9.44 -0.71
CA ILE A 125 8.47 8.58 -0.65
C ILE A 125 7.33 9.30 0.08
N ILE A 126 7.63 9.99 1.18
CA ILE A 126 6.64 10.81 1.90
C ILE A 126 6.11 11.93 1.00
N ASP A 127 6.98 12.66 0.31
CA ASP A 127 6.58 13.69 -0.66
C ASP A 127 5.65 13.13 -1.75
N ARG A 128 5.96 11.94 -2.27
CA ARG A 128 5.09 11.24 -3.23
C ARG A 128 3.72 10.89 -2.63
N ILE A 129 3.66 10.42 -1.38
CA ILE A 129 2.39 10.15 -0.70
C ILE A 129 1.58 11.43 -0.56
N THR A 130 2.21 12.51 -0.08
CA THR A 130 1.57 13.82 0.07
C THR A 130 1.01 14.31 -1.26
N LYS A 131 1.79 14.28 -2.35
CA LYS A 131 1.34 14.70 -3.68
C LYS A 131 0.20 13.86 -4.26
N ASN A 132 0.19 12.55 -4.00
CA ASN A 132 -0.80 11.67 -4.59
C ASN A 132 -2.06 11.52 -3.75
N ILE A 133 -1.97 11.64 -2.41
CA ILE A 133 -3.09 11.45 -1.49
C ILE A 133 -3.55 12.79 -0.90
N ILE A 134 -2.66 13.59 -0.31
CA ILE A 134 -3.06 14.83 0.37
C ILE A 134 -3.43 15.92 -0.65
N ASP A 135 -2.58 16.11 -1.67
CA ASP A 135 -2.81 17.14 -2.66
C ASP A 135 -4.00 16.79 -3.55
N PHE A 136 -4.93 17.75 -3.67
CA PHE A 136 -6.18 17.55 -4.36
C PHE A 136 -5.97 17.15 -5.83
N ASP A 137 -4.96 17.67 -6.50
CA ASP A 137 -4.75 17.44 -7.93
C ASP A 137 -4.43 15.96 -8.23
N GLY A 138 -3.71 15.28 -7.32
CA GLY A 138 -3.41 13.86 -7.42
C GLY A 138 -4.68 13.01 -7.32
N VAL A 139 -5.48 13.22 -6.28
CA VAL A 139 -6.74 12.47 -6.08
C VAL A 139 -7.82 12.87 -7.09
N SER A 140 -7.85 14.13 -7.53
CA SER A 140 -8.89 14.67 -8.42
C SER A 140 -8.90 13.98 -9.77
N THR A 141 -7.72 13.73 -10.33
CA THR A 141 -7.56 13.08 -11.63
C THR A 141 -7.99 11.60 -11.59
N HIS A 142 -7.73 10.91 -10.49
CA HIS A 142 -7.96 9.46 -10.39
C HIS A 142 -9.26 9.05 -9.72
N VAL A 143 -9.87 9.93 -8.92
CA VAL A 143 -11.05 9.63 -8.11
C VAL A 143 -12.22 10.55 -8.43
N PHE A 144 -11.99 11.86 -8.52
CA PHE A 144 -13.09 12.83 -8.59
C PHE A 144 -13.46 13.29 -10.01
N ALA A 145 -12.69 12.92 -11.04
CA ALA A 145 -13.04 13.20 -12.43
C ALA A 145 -14.44 12.70 -12.80
N ASP A 146 -14.78 11.48 -12.41
CA ASP A 146 -16.09 10.89 -12.73
C ASP A 146 -17.24 11.54 -11.96
N LEU A 147 -16.99 11.98 -10.72
CA LEU A 147 -18.01 12.71 -9.95
C LEU A 147 -18.38 14.03 -10.61
N ARG A 148 -17.40 14.74 -11.19
CA ARG A 148 -17.65 15.98 -11.93
C ARG A 148 -18.51 15.72 -13.16
N ASN A 149 -18.16 14.68 -13.92
CA ASN A 149 -18.92 14.29 -15.10
C ASN A 149 -20.36 13.90 -14.74
N GLU A 150 -20.55 13.20 -13.63
CA GLU A 150 -21.87 12.79 -13.15
C GLU A 150 -22.76 14.00 -12.81
N VAL A 151 -22.22 14.99 -12.10
CA VAL A 151 -22.94 16.24 -11.79
C VAL A 151 -23.22 17.04 -13.06
N TYR A 152 -22.23 17.17 -13.96
CA TYR A 152 -22.39 17.85 -15.23
C TYR A 152 -23.53 17.25 -16.05
N ASN A 153 -23.53 15.93 -16.23
CA ASN A 153 -24.56 15.21 -16.95
C ASN A 153 -25.94 15.40 -16.30
N ALA A 154 -26.01 15.34 -14.97
CA ALA A 154 -27.27 15.55 -14.26
C ALA A 154 -27.87 16.94 -14.50
N ILE A 155 -27.03 17.98 -14.61
CA ILE A 155 -27.47 19.35 -14.93
C ILE A 155 -27.94 19.44 -16.39
N ILE A 156 -27.15 18.92 -17.35
CA ILE A 156 -27.45 19.00 -18.79
C ILE A 156 -28.74 18.26 -19.13
N PHE A 157 -28.95 17.09 -18.54
CA PHE A 157 -30.12 16.24 -18.81
C PHE A 157 -31.28 16.47 -17.83
N ASN A 158 -31.22 17.51 -16.98
CA ASN A 158 -32.24 17.82 -15.97
C ASN A 158 -32.64 16.60 -15.13
N SER A 159 -31.65 15.82 -14.69
CA SER A 159 -31.88 14.61 -13.89
C SER A 159 -32.48 14.94 -12.51
N SER A 160 -33.09 13.93 -11.88
CA SER A 160 -33.51 13.99 -10.48
C SER A 160 -32.30 14.24 -9.57
N VAL A 161 -32.45 15.17 -8.63
CA VAL A 161 -31.42 15.47 -7.62
C VAL A 161 -31.20 14.25 -6.71
N SER A 162 -32.27 13.52 -6.39
CA SER A 162 -32.21 12.30 -5.58
C SER A 162 -31.39 11.23 -6.29
N ASP A 163 -31.68 10.98 -7.57
CA ASP A 163 -31.01 9.94 -8.35
C ASP A 163 -29.52 10.25 -8.51
N LEU A 164 -29.16 11.53 -8.68
CA LEU A 164 -27.75 11.94 -8.68
C LEU A 164 -27.09 11.60 -7.34
N LYS A 165 -27.71 11.95 -6.20
CA LYS A 165 -27.14 11.67 -4.88
C LYS A 165 -26.94 10.17 -4.65
N ASP A 166 -27.86 9.34 -5.14
CA ASP A 166 -27.74 7.88 -5.06
C ASP A 166 -26.58 7.35 -5.92
N ARG A 167 -26.42 7.86 -7.15
CA ARG A 167 -25.27 7.51 -8.00
C ARG A 167 -23.94 7.99 -7.41
N LEU A 168 -23.90 9.17 -6.80
CA LEU A 168 -22.71 9.67 -6.11
C LEU A 168 -22.37 8.81 -4.88
N ARG A 169 -23.37 8.42 -4.09
CA ARG A 169 -23.20 7.47 -2.97
C ARG A 169 -22.58 6.16 -3.46
N ASP A 170 -23.08 5.64 -4.58
CA ASP A 170 -22.61 4.40 -5.18
C ASP A 170 -21.17 4.45 -5.69
N GLN A 171 -20.71 5.62 -6.13
CA GLN A 171 -19.33 5.82 -6.60
C GLN A 171 -18.33 6.08 -5.46
N ILE A 172 -18.78 6.79 -4.41
CA ILE A 172 -17.90 7.23 -3.31
C ILE A 172 -17.79 6.16 -2.23
N LEU A 173 -18.88 5.48 -1.86
CA LEU A 173 -18.88 4.55 -0.75
C LEU A 173 -18.45 3.14 -1.16
N THR A 174 -17.66 2.53 -0.29
CA THR A 174 -17.41 1.10 -0.30
C THR A 174 -18.67 0.33 0.11
N LYS A 175 -19.03 -0.69 -0.67
CA LYS A 175 -20.22 -1.52 -0.43
C LYS A 175 -19.83 -2.87 0.14
N ILE A 176 -20.54 -3.30 1.18
CA ILE A 176 -20.40 -4.63 1.78
C ILE A 176 -21.76 -5.33 1.65
N THR A 177 -21.83 -6.36 0.82
CA THR A 177 -23.05 -7.13 0.56
C THR A 177 -22.71 -8.62 0.57
N ASP A 178 -23.40 -9.42 1.37
CA ASP A 178 -23.20 -10.88 1.44
C ASP A 178 -21.72 -11.31 1.59
N ASN A 179 -20.99 -10.66 2.50
CA ASN A 179 -19.53 -10.85 2.71
C ASN A 179 -18.64 -10.52 1.51
N LYS A 180 -19.17 -9.88 0.46
CA LYS A 180 -18.41 -9.33 -0.67
C LYS A 180 -18.19 -7.83 -0.46
N VAL A 181 -16.92 -7.44 -0.46
CA VAL A 181 -16.50 -6.04 -0.36
C VAL A 181 -16.25 -5.49 -1.76
N THR A 182 -17.09 -4.55 -2.21
CA THR A 182 -16.86 -3.75 -3.41
C THR A 182 -16.23 -2.42 -2.99
N ARG A 183 -14.91 -2.36 -3.06
CA ARG A 183 -14.11 -1.19 -2.67
C ARG A 183 -14.41 0.00 -3.57
N SER A 184 -14.59 1.19 -3.00
CA SER A 184 -14.73 2.44 -3.76
C SER A 184 -13.47 2.77 -4.59
N LYS A 185 -13.58 3.70 -5.53
CA LYS A 185 -12.41 4.22 -6.26
C LYS A 185 -11.40 4.87 -5.32
N LEU A 186 -11.91 5.64 -4.36
CA LEU A 186 -11.11 6.34 -3.37
C LEU A 186 -10.25 5.37 -2.57
N LEU A 187 -10.89 4.34 -2.01
CA LEU A 187 -10.24 3.32 -1.20
C LEU A 187 -9.20 2.52 -1.98
N ARG A 188 -9.50 2.11 -3.22
CA ARG A 188 -8.51 1.39 -4.04
C ARG A 188 -7.28 2.24 -4.31
N TYR A 189 -7.49 3.50 -4.65
CA TYR A 189 -6.42 4.44 -4.98
C TYR A 189 -5.53 4.73 -3.77
N THR A 190 -6.11 5.16 -2.64
CA THR A 190 -5.34 5.50 -1.44
C THR A 190 -4.68 4.28 -0.82
N HIS A 191 -5.37 3.14 -0.76
CA HIS A 191 -4.82 1.89 -0.22
C HIS A 191 -3.58 1.44 -1.00
N GLN A 192 -3.64 1.45 -2.33
CA GLN A 192 -2.50 1.03 -3.14
C GLN A 192 -1.28 1.92 -2.89
N ILE A 193 -1.45 3.24 -2.92
CA ILE A 193 -0.33 4.18 -2.73
C ILE A 193 0.25 4.05 -1.33
N ALA A 194 -0.59 4.03 -0.29
CA ALA A 194 -0.15 3.93 1.10
C ALA A 194 0.60 2.62 1.36
N ASN A 195 0.00 1.50 0.96
CA ASN A 195 0.57 0.18 1.18
C ASN A 195 1.87 -0.03 0.40
N ASP A 196 1.85 0.23 -0.91
CA ASP A 196 3.02 0.01 -1.75
C ASP A 196 4.17 0.92 -1.31
N SER A 197 3.90 2.16 -0.88
CA SER A 197 4.94 3.09 -0.43
C SER A 197 5.59 2.65 0.89
N LEU A 198 4.81 2.25 1.89
CA LEU A 198 5.35 1.78 3.18
C LEU A 198 6.19 0.51 2.99
N LEU A 199 5.64 -0.48 2.29
CA LEU A 199 6.32 -1.77 2.12
C LEU A 199 7.54 -1.67 1.20
N GLN A 200 7.48 -0.87 0.13
CA GLN A 200 8.67 -0.63 -0.70
C GLN A 200 9.77 0.11 0.06
N TYR A 201 9.42 1.07 0.94
CA TYR A 201 10.43 1.74 1.77
C TYR A 201 11.11 0.75 2.72
N GLN A 202 10.31 0.00 3.48
CA GLN A 202 10.82 -1.02 4.39
C GLN A 202 11.74 -2.02 3.66
N ARG A 203 11.29 -2.52 2.52
CA ARG A 203 12.08 -3.45 1.71
C ARG A 203 13.31 -2.82 1.07
N THR A 204 13.30 -1.51 0.80
CA THR A 204 14.51 -0.83 0.33
C THR A 204 15.57 -0.73 1.43
N ILE A 205 15.16 -0.52 2.69
CA ILE A 205 16.08 -0.62 3.83
C ILE A 205 16.72 -2.01 3.83
N HIS A 206 15.90 -3.06 3.68
CA HIS A 206 16.36 -4.44 3.65
C HIS A 206 17.33 -4.72 2.49
N GLN A 207 16.98 -4.36 1.25
CA GLN A 207 17.86 -4.51 0.08
C GLN A 207 19.19 -3.76 0.27
N SER A 208 19.14 -2.52 0.77
CA SER A 208 20.35 -1.72 0.96
C SER A 208 21.24 -2.33 2.04
N THR A 209 20.64 -2.93 3.08
CA THR A 209 21.37 -3.66 4.12
C THR A 209 21.97 -4.96 3.59
N ALA A 210 21.26 -5.70 2.72
CA ALA A 210 21.82 -6.88 2.08
C ALA A 210 23.09 -6.55 1.28
N ASN A 211 23.05 -5.46 0.52
CA ASN A 211 24.16 -5.03 -0.31
C ASN A 211 25.36 -4.54 0.51
N GLU A 212 25.12 -3.79 1.60
CA GLU A 212 26.18 -3.25 2.45
C GLU A 212 26.94 -4.35 3.22
N PHE A 213 26.24 -5.40 3.68
CA PHE A 213 26.81 -6.43 4.57
C PHE A 213 26.94 -7.82 3.94
N ASP A 214 26.73 -7.91 2.62
CA ASP A 214 26.81 -9.15 1.83
C ASP A 214 25.98 -10.29 2.44
N LEU A 215 24.69 -10.02 2.67
CA LEU A 215 23.77 -10.98 3.29
C LEU A 215 23.31 -12.02 2.26
N GLY A 216 23.83 -13.25 2.40
CA GLY A 216 23.64 -14.33 1.43
C GLY A 216 22.26 -14.99 1.40
N GLY A 217 21.34 -14.64 2.32
CA GLY A 217 19.98 -15.18 2.35
C GLY A 217 18.92 -14.16 2.73
N PHE A 218 17.66 -14.56 2.64
CA PHE A 218 16.53 -13.76 3.10
C PHE A 218 15.41 -14.63 3.66
N MET A 219 14.68 -14.07 4.63
CA MET A 219 13.44 -14.61 5.17
C MET A 219 12.25 -13.91 4.50
N PHE A 220 11.28 -14.67 4.01
CA PHE A 220 10.00 -14.19 3.54
C PHE A 220 8.99 -14.19 4.70
N VAL A 221 8.74 -13.02 5.28
CA VAL A 221 7.92 -12.84 6.48
C VAL A 221 6.56 -12.27 6.09
N GLN A 222 5.49 -13.04 6.37
CA GLN A 222 4.11 -12.61 6.14
C GLN A 222 3.12 -13.47 6.94
N SER A 223 2.07 -12.86 7.50
CA SER A 223 0.85 -13.59 7.88
C SER A 223 0.11 -14.10 6.65
N LEU A 224 -0.20 -15.40 6.62
CA LEU A 224 -1.10 -15.97 5.63
C LEU A 224 -2.55 -15.74 6.06
N ILE A 225 -3.33 -15.08 5.20
CA ILE A 225 -4.77 -14.89 5.36
C ILE A 225 -5.52 -15.73 4.31
N LYS A 226 -6.84 -15.90 4.48
CA LYS A 226 -7.67 -16.70 3.57
C LYS A 226 -7.55 -16.28 2.09
N THR A 227 -7.29 -15.01 1.84
CA THR A 227 -7.16 -14.42 0.50
C THR A 227 -5.70 -14.24 0.05
N SER A 228 -4.74 -14.84 0.75
CA SER A 228 -3.34 -14.84 0.35
C SER A 228 -3.16 -15.46 -1.03
N ARG A 229 -2.32 -14.83 -1.85
CA ARG A 229 -1.97 -15.34 -3.18
C ARG A 229 -1.17 -16.63 -3.06
N GLN A 230 -1.34 -17.51 -4.03
CA GLN A 230 -0.64 -18.80 -4.05
C GLN A 230 0.89 -18.63 -4.01
N SER A 231 1.45 -17.64 -4.72
CA SER A 231 2.87 -17.32 -4.68
C SER A 231 3.37 -16.90 -3.28
N CYS A 232 2.55 -16.19 -2.49
CA CYS A 232 2.87 -15.88 -1.09
C CYS A 232 2.86 -17.14 -0.21
N ILE A 233 1.87 -18.02 -0.39
CA ILE A 233 1.78 -19.28 0.35
C ILE A 233 3.03 -20.12 0.08
N TYR A 234 3.41 -20.28 -1.19
CA TYR A 234 4.63 -21.00 -1.58
C TYR A 234 5.88 -20.44 -0.91
N MET A 235 6.06 -19.11 -0.97
CA MET A 235 7.22 -18.46 -0.35
C MET A 235 7.27 -18.65 1.17
N VAL A 236 6.16 -18.45 1.90
CA VAL A 236 6.11 -18.59 3.37
C VAL A 236 6.35 -20.05 3.79
N THR A 237 5.75 -21.01 3.09
CA THR A 237 5.79 -22.43 3.47
C THR A 237 7.02 -23.18 2.95
N GLY A 238 7.70 -22.67 1.93
CA GLY A 238 8.74 -23.41 1.22
C GLY A 238 8.19 -24.57 0.39
N THR A 239 7.04 -24.37 -0.26
CA THR A 239 6.35 -25.42 -1.04
C THR A 239 6.09 -24.99 -2.48
N GLY A 240 5.52 -25.88 -3.29
CA GLY A 240 5.18 -25.61 -4.68
C GLY A 240 6.43 -25.41 -5.57
N PRO A 241 6.39 -24.51 -6.57
CA PRO A 241 7.48 -24.33 -7.52
C PRO A 241 8.82 -23.91 -6.89
N VAL A 242 8.82 -23.31 -5.69
CA VAL A 242 10.04 -22.84 -5.01
C VAL A 242 10.57 -23.83 -3.97
N LYS A 243 9.95 -25.00 -3.83
CA LYS A 243 10.31 -26.00 -2.79
C LYS A 243 11.80 -26.36 -2.81
N ASP A 244 12.35 -26.59 -4.00
CA ASP A 244 13.74 -27.04 -4.13
C ASP A 244 14.76 -25.93 -3.82
N LEU A 245 14.31 -24.66 -3.85
CA LEU A 245 15.10 -23.47 -3.52
C LEU A 245 14.99 -23.09 -2.04
N ALA A 246 14.04 -23.67 -1.30
CA ALA A 246 13.87 -23.39 0.12
C ALA A 246 14.96 -24.12 0.92
N ILE A 247 15.69 -23.36 1.75
CA ILE A 247 16.57 -23.93 2.78
C ILE A 247 15.68 -24.56 3.87
N ARG A 248 14.67 -23.80 4.27
CA ARG A 248 13.56 -24.19 5.14
C ARG A 248 12.37 -23.28 4.85
N SER A 249 11.20 -23.55 5.46
CA SER A 249 10.01 -22.73 5.25
C SER A 249 10.30 -21.24 5.44
N GLY A 250 10.05 -20.46 4.40
CA GLY A 250 10.23 -19.01 4.41
C GLY A 250 11.68 -18.54 4.25
N VAL A 251 12.68 -19.40 4.07
CA VAL A 251 14.09 -19.02 4.00
C VAL A 251 14.73 -19.48 2.69
N TYR A 252 15.36 -18.53 2.00
CA TYR A 252 15.94 -18.72 0.66
C TYR A 252 17.30 -18.04 0.56
N ARG A 253 18.11 -18.46 -0.41
CA ARG A 253 19.39 -17.83 -0.71
C ARG A 253 19.19 -16.66 -1.67
N THR A 254 19.97 -15.60 -1.50
CA THR A 254 19.94 -14.44 -2.40
C THR A 254 20.34 -14.84 -3.82
N LYS A 255 21.26 -15.82 -3.97
CA LYS A 255 21.66 -16.38 -5.28
C LYS A 255 20.50 -17.01 -6.07
N ASP A 256 19.45 -17.47 -5.39
CA ASP A 256 18.32 -18.18 -6.02
C ASP A 256 17.23 -17.22 -6.53
N ILE A 257 17.34 -15.91 -6.24
CA ILE A 257 16.36 -14.89 -6.64
C ILE A 257 16.04 -14.93 -8.14
N PRO A 258 17.00 -15.01 -9.08
CA PRO A 258 16.67 -15.10 -10.51
C PRO A 258 15.74 -16.27 -10.84
N LYS A 259 15.94 -17.42 -10.18
CA LYS A 259 15.11 -18.61 -10.38
C LYS A 259 13.74 -18.44 -9.72
N ILE A 260 13.68 -17.89 -8.51
CA ILE A 260 12.42 -17.57 -7.82
C ILE A 260 11.56 -16.63 -8.69
N VAL A 261 12.15 -15.57 -9.23
CA VAL A 261 11.49 -14.63 -10.13
C VAL A 261 10.95 -15.35 -11.37
N GLN A 262 11.75 -16.20 -12.01
CA GLN A 262 11.31 -16.99 -13.17
C GLN A 262 10.09 -17.87 -12.83
N LEU A 263 10.10 -18.54 -11.68
CA LEU A 263 9.05 -19.48 -11.26
C LEU A 263 7.74 -18.79 -10.86
N LEU A 264 7.82 -17.59 -10.30
CA LEU A 264 6.65 -16.87 -9.78
C LEU A 264 6.11 -15.79 -10.73
N LYS A 265 6.85 -15.47 -11.80
CA LYS A 265 6.42 -14.53 -12.84
C LYS A 265 5.08 -14.94 -13.43
N GLY A 266 4.16 -13.97 -13.54
CA GLY A 266 2.81 -14.20 -14.05
C GLY A 266 1.81 -14.68 -13.00
N SER A 267 2.23 -14.88 -11.74
CA SER A 267 1.30 -15.08 -10.64
C SER A 267 0.37 -13.85 -10.47
N ASN A 268 -0.80 -14.07 -9.87
CA ASN A 268 -1.78 -13.01 -9.68
C ASN A 268 -1.18 -11.80 -8.94
N GLY A 269 -1.33 -10.60 -9.50
CA GLY A 269 -0.82 -9.35 -8.92
C GLY A 269 0.70 -9.17 -9.03
N TRP A 270 1.39 -10.00 -9.83
CA TRP A 270 2.80 -9.81 -10.18
C TRP A 270 3.02 -8.43 -10.80
N ASN A 271 4.08 -7.74 -10.40
CA ASN A 271 4.48 -6.49 -11.03
C ASN A 271 5.42 -6.79 -12.22
N PRO A 272 5.08 -6.40 -13.46
CA PRO A 272 5.93 -6.65 -14.64
C PRO A 272 7.34 -6.05 -14.53
N ALA A 273 7.53 -5.03 -13.70
CA ALA A 273 8.83 -4.41 -13.43
C ALA A 273 9.67 -5.17 -12.38
N THR A 274 9.15 -6.25 -11.79
CA THR A 274 9.93 -7.09 -10.87
C THR A 274 11.00 -7.86 -11.64
N THR A 275 12.25 -7.65 -11.25
CA THR A 275 13.48 -8.26 -11.78
C THR A 275 14.23 -8.96 -10.65
N ALA A 276 15.34 -9.63 -10.96
CA ALA A 276 16.17 -10.23 -9.91
C ALA A 276 16.80 -9.16 -9.02
N GLU A 277 17.22 -8.05 -9.61
CA GLU A 277 17.94 -6.95 -8.98
C GLU A 277 17.06 -6.18 -7.98
N ASN A 278 15.74 -6.14 -8.22
CA ASN A 278 14.79 -5.42 -7.37
C ASN A 278 13.82 -6.34 -6.61
N TYR A 279 14.02 -7.66 -6.63
CA TYR A 279 13.07 -8.61 -6.05
C TYR A 279 12.88 -8.40 -4.54
N LEU A 280 13.92 -8.07 -3.78
CA LEU A 280 13.75 -7.80 -2.34
C LEU A 280 12.82 -6.59 -2.11
N VAL A 281 12.80 -5.61 -3.01
CA VAL A 281 11.94 -4.41 -2.96
C VAL A 281 10.52 -4.69 -3.48
N MET A 282 10.41 -5.33 -4.64
CA MET A 282 9.13 -5.52 -5.33
C MET A 282 8.38 -6.77 -4.86
N ALA A 283 9.09 -7.74 -4.29
CA ALA A 283 8.56 -9.02 -3.81
C ALA A 283 7.66 -9.69 -4.87
N ASN A 284 6.54 -10.26 -4.44
CA ASN A 284 5.55 -10.91 -5.31
C ASN A 284 4.59 -9.90 -6.00
N GLY A 285 4.96 -8.62 -6.12
CA GLY A 285 4.25 -7.61 -6.92
C GLY A 285 3.36 -6.64 -6.14
N TYR A 286 2.35 -6.07 -6.83
CA TYR A 286 1.47 -5.03 -6.30
C TYR A 286 0.69 -5.48 -5.08
N ASN A 287 0.53 -4.63 -4.07
CA ASN A 287 -0.15 -4.97 -2.82
C ASN A 287 0.39 -6.24 -2.12
N CYS A 288 1.63 -6.67 -2.42
CA CYS A 288 2.25 -7.77 -1.70
C CYS A 288 2.49 -7.34 -0.26
N ARG A 289 2.04 -8.15 0.71
CA ARG A 289 2.23 -7.92 2.15
C ARG A 289 3.53 -8.51 2.70
N GLY A 290 4.18 -9.40 1.96
CA GLY A 290 5.38 -10.09 2.44
C GLY A 290 6.58 -9.16 2.56
N THR A 291 7.32 -9.23 3.65
CA THR A 291 8.62 -8.54 3.77
C THR A 291 9.72 -9.55 3.55
N LEU A 292 10.66 -9.24 2.65
CA LEU A 292 11.87 -10.01 2.47
C LEU A 292 12.93 -9.39 3.37
N ILE A 293 13.33 -10.10 4.41
CA ILE A 293 14.30 -9.66 5.42
C ILE A 293 15.62 -10.41 5.19
N PRO A 294 16.66 -9.75 4.64
CA PRO A 294 17.98 -10.32 4.48
C PRO A 294 18.59 -10.78 5.79
N ILE A 295 19.25 -11.93 5.73
CA ILE A 295 19.91 -12.60 6.85
C ILE A 295 21.28 -13.12 6.43
N ARG A 296 22.17 -13.24 7.42
CA ARG A 296 23.39 -14.03 7.26
C ARG A 296 23.00 -15.50 7.39
N LEU A 297 23.32 -16.29 6.37
CA LEU A 297 23.16 -17.76 6.44
C LEU A 297 24.20 -18.34 7.39
N THR A 298 23.84 -19.37 8.14
CA THR A 298 24.78 -20.14 8.96
C THR A 298 25.46 -21.22 8.13
N ASP A 299 26.51 -21.84 8.66
CA ASP A 299 27.18 -22.96 8.00
C ASP A 299 26.19 -24.14 7.78
N ASP A 300 25.30 -24.42 8.74
CA ASP A 300 24.21 -25.40 8.59
C ASP A 300 23.22 -25.06 7.44
N ASP A 301 22.95 -23.78 7.19
CA ASP A 301 22.11 -23.33 6.06
C ASP A 301 22.83 -23.54 4.70
N ILE A 302 24.16 -23.56 4.72
CA ILE A 302 25.04 -23.75 3.57
C ILE A 302 25.27 -25.24 3.30
N GLU A 303 25.54 -26.07 4.32
CA GLU A 303 25.85 -27.50 4.18
C GLU A 303 24.66 -28.35 3.68
N ASN A 304 23.41 -27.91 3.93
CA ASN A 304 22.22 -28.53 3.33
C ASN A 304 22.16 -28.46 1.79
N ASP A 305 23.09 -27.77 1.11
CA ASP A 305 23.25 -27.76 -0.35
C ASP A 305 23.95 -29.04 -0.87
N GLU A 306 24.96 -29.57 -0.15
CA GLU A 306 25.76 -30.70 -0.64
C GLU A 306 24.97 -32.01 -0.64
N LEU A 307 24.13 -32.23 0.39
CA LEU A 307 23.28 -33.42 0.50
C LEU A 307 22.11 -33.47 -0.50
N LYS A 308 21.74 -32.35 -1.14
CA LYS A 308 20.74 -32.32 -2.23
C LYS A 308 21.37 -32.54 -3.62
N SER A 309 22.69 -32.54 -3.70
CA SER A 309 23.46 -32.72 -4.94
C SER A 309 24.11 -34.11 -5.10
N ILE A 310 23.82 -35.05 -4.18
CA ILE A 310 24.11 -36.49 -4.26
C ILE A 310 22.81 -37.24 -4.53
#